data_AF-A0A0S9PZ75-F1
#
_entry.id   AF-A0A0S9PZ75-F1
#
_cell.length_a   1.000
_cell.length_b   1.000
_cell.length_c   1.000
_cell.angle_alpha   90.00
_cell.angle_beta   90.00
_cell.angle_gamma   90.00
#
_symmetry.space_group_name_H-M   'P 1'
#
loop_
_entity.id
_entity.type
_entity.pdbx_description
1 polymer ?
#
loop_
_entity_poly.entity_id
_entity_poly.type
_entity_poly.pdbx_seq_one_letter_code
_entity_poly.pdbx_strand_id
1 'polypeptide(L)'
;MKIHLLVCHYQEAYPGEHAPSVMAAADEFLIEENPTYWHQEVAQQKAQIGDEAAAWAEIAVEVDTEAILDALHPTRRPLPATIV
;
A
#
# COMPACT_ATOMS: atom_id res chain seq x y z
N MET A 1 7.24 9.36 7.74
CA MET A 1 5.85 8.94 7.98
C MET A 1 5.79 7.43 8.02
N LYS A 2 4.95 6.82 8.85
CA LYS A 2 4.71 5.37 8.84
C LYS A 2 3.45 5.05 8.05
N ILE A 3 3.54 4.03 7.19
CA ILE A 3 2.38 3.43 6.51
C ILE A 3 2.27 1.98 6.97
N HIS A 4 1.10 1.63 7.49
CA HIS A 4 0.71 0.28 7.81
C HIS A 4 0.14 -0.37 6.57
N LEU A 5 0.66 -1.55 6.21
CA LEU A 5 0.27 -2.31 5.05
C LEU A 5 -0.24 -3.68 5.50
N LEU A 6 -1.36 -4.09 4.93
CA LEU A 6 -1.81 -5.47 4.92
C LEU A 6 -1.34 -6.09 3.61
N VAL A 7 -0.46 -7.07 3.70
CA VAL A 7 0.07 -7.80 2.54
C VAL A 7 -0.47 -9.23 2.61
N CYS A 8 -0.84 -9.79 1.46
CA CYS A 8 -1.13 -11.21 1.37
C CYS A 8 -0.34 -11.87 0.24
N HIS A 9 -0.17 -13.19 0.36
CA HIS A 9 0.37 -14.02 -0.70
C HIS A 9 -0.81 -14.49 -1.55
N TYR A 10 -1.13 -13.70 -2.57
CA TYR A 10 -2.34 -13.84 -3.38
C TYR A 10 -2.10 -14.74 -4.59
N GLN A 11 -3.09 -15.56 -4.94
CA GLN A 11 -3.04 -16.40 -6.13
C GLN A 11 -2.96 -15.54 -7.41
N GLU A 12 -1.97 -15.80 -8.25
CA GLU A 12 -1.83 -15.14 -9.54
C GLU A 12 -2.69 -15.81 -10.62
N ALA A 13 -2.73 -15.20 -11.82
CA ALA A 13 -3.47 -15.75 -12.96
C ALA A 13 -2.97 -17.14 -13.40
N TYR A 14 -1.70 -17.47 -13.11
CA TYR A 14 -1.13 -18.77 -13.39
C TYR A 14 -1.40 -19.76 -12.24
N PRO A 15 -1.92 -20.97 -12.52
CA PRO A 15 -2.26 -21.93 -11.47
C PRO A 15 -1.07 -22.29 -10.59
N GLY A 16 -1.22 -22.12 -9.27
CA GLY A 16 -0.20 -22.46 -8.26
C GLY A 16 0.85 -21.38 -8.01
N GLU A 17 0.90 -20.33 -8.82
CA GLU A 17 1.75 -19.16 -8.57
C GLU A 17 1.06 -18.21 -7.61
N HIS A 18 1.82 -17.73 -6.63
CA HIS A 18 1.35 -16.77 -5.65
C HIS A 18 2.40 -15.66 -5.53
N ALA A 19 1.95 -14.41 -5.44
CA ALA A 19 2.83 -13.26 -5.27
C ALA A 19 2.38 -12.37 -4.10
N PRO A 20 3.32 -11.67 -3.44
CA PRO A 20 2.97 -10.67 -2.44
C PRO A 20 2.16 -9.54 -3.08
N SER A 21 1.00 -9.23 -2.51
CA SER A 21 0.14 -8.13 -2.94
C SER A 21 -0.33 -7.32 -1.73
N VAL A 22 -0.32 -5.99 -1.87
CA VAL A 22 -0.84 -5.07 -0.85
C VAL A 22 -2.35 -5.00 -0.99
N MET A 23 -3.06 -5.36 0.08
CA MET A 23 -4.52 -5.41 0.13
C MET A 23 -5.13 -4.17 0.79
N ALA A 24 -4.46 -3.62 1.80
CA ALA A 24 -4.83 -2.36 2.42
C ALA A 24 -3.60 -1.58 2.85
N ALA A 25 -3.74 -0.25 2.89
CA ALA A 25 -2.73 0.67 3.39
C ALA A 25 -3.40 1.78 4.21
N ALA A 26 -2.80 2.15 5.33
CA ALA A 26 -3.23 3.28 6.17
C ALA A 26 -2.00 4.00 6.72
N ASP A 27 -1.98 5.32 6.69
CA ASP A 27 -0.92 6.10 7.34
C ASP A 27 -1.12 6.13 8.86
N GLU A 28 -0.04 6.49 9.57
CA GLU A 28 -0.02 6.56 11.03
C GLU A 28 -1.06 7.53 11.61
N PHE A 29 -1.39 8.62 10.93
CA PHE A 29 -2.35 9.60 11.44
C PHE A 29 -3.77 9.04 11.39
N LEU A 30 -4.15 8.34 10.32
CA LEU A 30 -5.44 7.67 10.23
C LEU A 30 -5.64 6.64 11.36
N ILE A 31 -4.57 5.91 11.70
CA ILE A 31 -4.61 4.92 12.77
C ILE A 31 -4.62 5.58 14.15
N GLU A 32 -3.90 6.67 14.34
CA GLU A 32 -3.93 7.44 15.59
C GLU A 32 -5.32 8.05 15.84
N GLU A 33 -5.96 8.60 14.80
CA GLU A 33 -7.29 9.20 14.89
C GLU A 33 -8.40 8.15 15.04
N ASN A 34 -8.23 6.96 14.44
CA ASN A 34 -9.17 5.85 14.56
C ASN A 34 -8.46 4.49 14.71
N PRO A 35 -8.04 4.13 15.94
CA PRO A 35 -7.33 2.88 16.20
C PRO A 35 -8.12 1.62 15.83
N THR A 36 -9.46 1.71 15.85
CA THR A 36 -10.33 0.58 15.50
C THR A 36 -10.48 0.38 14.00
N TYR A 37 -10.25 1.41 13.19
CA TYR A 37 -10.38 1.34 11.73
C TYR A 37 -9.48 0.26 11.15
N TRP A 38 -8.20 0.24 11.54
CA TRP A 38 -7.25 -0.71 10.98
C TRP A 38 -7.66 -2.17 11.21
N HIS A 39 -8.11 -2.50 12.43
CA HIS A 39 -8.59 -3.84 12.75
C HIS A 39 -9.83 -4.23 11.93
N GLN A 40 -10.73 -3.28 11.69
CA GLN A 40 -11.94 -3.51 10.89
C GLN A 40 -11.59 -3.72 9.41
N GLU A 41 -10.71 -2.88 8.86
CA GLU A 41 -10.24 -2.97 7.48
C GLU A 41 -9.53 -4.31 7.24
N VAL A 42 -8.62 -4.71 8.14
CA VAL A 42 -7.93 -6.00 8.05
C VAL A 42 -8.90 -7.18 8.07
N ALA A 43 -9.91 -7.14 8.95
CA ALA A 43 -10.92 -8.19 9.01
C ALA A 43 -11.77 -8.24 7.73
N GLN A 44 -12.14 -7.07 7.19
CA GLN A 44 -12.90 -6.96 5.95
C GLN A 44 -12.13 -7.52 4.75
N GLN A 45 -10.86 -7.12 4.58
CA GLN A 45 -10.03 -7.61 3.46
C GLN A 45 -9.78 -9.11 3.54
N LYS A 46 -9.49 -9.64 4.73
CA LYS A 46 -9.33 -11.09 4.94
C LYS A 46 -10.62 -11.85 4.62
N ALA A 47 -11.78 -11.32 4.98
CA ALA A 47 -13.07 -11.92 4.68
C ALA A 47 -13.42 -11.86 3.17
N GLN A 48 -13.03 -10.79 2.48
CA GLN A 48 -13.30 -10.61 1.05
C GLN A 48 -12.42 -11.53 0.18
N ILE A 49 -11.13 -11.66 0.50
CA ILE A 49 -10.19 -12.50 -0.25
C ILE A 49 -10.38 -13.99 0.10
N GLY A 50 -10.74 -14.31 1.34
CA GLY A 50 -11.00 -15.67 1.77
C GLY A 50 -9.82 -16.62 1.55
N ASP A 51 -10.08 -17.76 0.90
CA ASP A 51 -9.12 -18.85 0.69
C ASP A 51 -8.16 -18.61 -0.49
N GLU A 52 -8.31 -17.51 -1.24
CA GLU A 52 -7.41 -17.14 -2.35
C GLU A 52 -6.04 -16.64 -1.87
N ALA A 53 -5.92 -16.33 -0.57
CA ALA A 53 -4.65 -15.96 0.06
C ALA A 53 -4.01 -17.14 0.78
N ALA A 54 -2.78 -17.47 0.43
CA ALA A 54 -2.00 -18.51 1.10
C ALA A 54 -1.46 -18.06 2.47
N ALA A 55 -1.19 -16.76 2.63
CA ALA A 55 -0.64 -16.17 3.84
C ALA A 55 -0.94 -14.67 3.94
N TRP A 56 -0.85 -14.13 5.16
CA TRP A 56 -1.07 -12.70 5.47
C TRP A 56 0.04 -12.15 6.36
N ALA A 57 0.38 -10.88 6.17
CA ALA A 57 1.28 -10.14 7.04
C ALA A 57 0.79 -8.69 7.21
N GLU A 58 0.84 -8.19 8.44
CA GLU A 58 0.69 -6.78 8.74
C GLU A 58 2.08 -6.20 8.97
N ILE A 59 2.47 -5.22 8.17
CA ILE A 59 3.80 -4.59 8.23
C ILE A 59 3.65 -3.08 8.37
N ALA A 60 4.58 -2.45 9.07
CA ALA A 60 4.71 -0.99 9.09
C ALA A 60 5.99 -0.62 8.35
N VAL A 61 5.87 0.27 7.37
CA VAL A 61 7.00 0.79 6.60
C VAL A 61 7.19 2.27 6.87
N GLU A 62 8.43 2.67 7.08
CA GLU A 62 8.78 4.09 7.14
C GLU A 62 8.99 4.61 5.72
N VAL A 63 8.30 5.68 5.39
CA VAL A 63 8.36 6.37 4.12
C VAL A 63 8.78 7.82 4.31
N ASP A 64 9.55 8.32 3.35
CA ASP A 64 9.93 9.71 3.28
C ASP A 64 8.77 10.54 2.73
N THR A 65 8.27 11.46 3.56
CA THR A 65 7.16 12.35 3.21
C THR A 65 7.55 13.28 2.06
N GLU A 66 8.78 13.78 2.00
CA GLU A 66 9.23 14.69 0.93
C GLU A 66 9.26 13.94 -0.40
N ALA A 67 9.80 12.72 -0.42
CA ALA A 67 9.80 11.88 -1.63
C ALA A 67 8.39 11.56 -2.13
N ILE A 68 7.42 11.35 -1.24
CA ILE A 68 6.01 11.15 -1.61
C ILE A 68 5.43 12.43 -2.22
N LEU A 69 5.67 13.59 -1.58
CA LEU A 69 5.18 14.87 -2.08
C LEU A 69 5.77 15.21 -3.45
N ASP A 70 7.05 14.93 -3.67
CA ASP A 70 7.72 15.08 -4.96
C ASP A 70 7.14 14.16 -6.03
N ALA A 71 6.81 12.90 -5.67
CA ALA A 71 6.17 11.95 -6.58
C ALA A 71 4.74 12.36 -6.94
N LEU A 72 3.97 12.92 -5.99
CA LEU A 72 2.61 13.41 -6.19
C LEU A 72 2.55 14.74 -6.96
N HIS A 73 3.53 15.59 -6.72
CA HIS A 73 3.66 16.91 -7.34
C HIS A 73 5.01 17.00 -8.06
N PRO A 74 5.21 16.24 -9.15
CA PRO A 74 6.42 16.34 -9.93
C PRO A 74 6.43 17.75 -10.52
N THR A 75 7.15 18.68 -9.89
CA THR A 75 7.34 20.03 -10.39
C THR A 75 7.77 19.88 -11.84
N ARG A 76 6.93 20.41 -12.75
CA ARG A 76 7.06 20.30 -14.21
C ARG A 76 8.53 20.20 -14.58
N ARG A 77 9.00 19.01 -15.00
CA ARG A 77 10.32 18.89 -15.60
C ARG A 77 10.41 20.02 -16.62
N PRO A 78 11.33 20.99 -16.49
CA PRO A 78 11.44 22.04 -17.48
C PRO A 78 11.63 21.33 -18.81
N LEU A 79 10.70 21.52 -19.75
CA LEU A 79 10.95 21.15 -21.14
C LEU A 79 12.29 21.80 -21.47
N PRO A 80 13.33 21.05 -21.86
CA PRO A 80 14.54 21.68 -22.34
C PRO A 80 14.10 22.55 -23.51
N ALA A 81 14.19 23.87 -23.32
CA ALA A 81 13.98 24.80 -24.42
C ALA A 81 15.11 24.51 -25.40
N THR A 82 14.85 23.65 -26.39
CA THR A 82 15.70 23.54 -27.56
C THR A 82 15.62 24.90 -28.24
N ILE A 83 16.62 25.74 -28.00
CA ILE A 83 16.83 26.94 -28.78
C ILE A 83 17.27 26.44 -30.16
N VAL A 84 16.37 26.55 -31.14
CA VAL A 84 16.63 26.31 -32.57
C VAL A 84 17.06 27.63 -33.21
#